data_AF-A0A519U9E2-F1
#
_entry.id   AF-A0A519U9E2-F1
#
_cell.length_a   1.000
_cell.length_b   1.000
_cell.length_c   1.000
_cell.angle_alpha   90.00
_cell.angle_beta   90.00
_cell.angle_gamma   90.00
#
_symmetry.space_group_name_H-M   'P 1'
#
loop_
_entity.id
_entity.type
_entity.pdbx_description
1 polymer ?
#
loop_
_entity_poly.entity_id
_entity_poly.type
_entity_poly.pdbx_seq_one_letter_code
_entity_poly.pdbx_strand_id
1 'polypeptide(L)' 'MACLQAARQPGAPWLVADFRPPRRWWQRALLRAMYLFFGAAVGLRAQQLPPWPETLTQLGASIVYQSDYYREFITGQVWR' A
#
# COMPACT_ATOMS: atom_id res chain seq x y z
N MET A 1 1.14 -3.44 11.32
CA MET A 1 2.57 -3.76 11.04
C MET A 1 3.34 -4.36 12.23
N ALA A 2 2.93 -4.16 13.49
CA ALA A 2 3.69 -4.63 14.66
C ALA A 2 4.07 -6.13 14.63
N CYS A 3 3.12 -7.02 14.32
CA CYS A 3 3.41 -8.46 14.24
C CYS A 3 4.40 -8.80 13.12
N LEU A 4 4.24 -8.21 11.93
CA LEU A 4 5.16 -8.40 10.80
C LEU A 4 6.55 -7.82 11.10
N GLN A 5 6.63 -6.68 11.78
CA GLN A 5 7.91 -6.10 12.22
C GLN A 5 8.60 -6.99 13.26
N ALA A 6 7.86 -7.62 14.17
CA ALA A 6 8.41 -8.55 15.15
C ALA A 6 8.92 -9.85 14.50
N ALA A 7 8.28 -10.30 13.41
CA ALA A 7 8.69 -11.48 12.64
C ALA A 7 9.83 -11.20 11.63
N ARG A 8 10.17 -9.92 11.41
CA ARG A 8 11.16 -9.49 10.43
C ARG A 8 12.57 -9.84 10.91
N GLN A 9 13.35 -10.50 10.07
CA GLN A 9 14.78 -10.72 10.34
C GLN A 9 15.53 -9.37 10.38
N PRO A 10 16.51 -9.20 11.29
CA PRO A 10 17.32 -7.99 11.36
C PRO A 10 17.88 -7.60 9.98
N GLY A 11 17.63 -6.37 9.54
CA GLY A 11 18.11 -5.84 8.25
C GLY A 11 17.34 -6.30 7.00
N ALA A 12 16.37 -7.21 7.10
CA ALA A 12 15.56 -7.62 5.94
C ALA A 12 14.74 -6.44 5.40
N PRO A 13 14.70 -6.09 4.11
CA PRO A 13 13.93 -4.93 3.66
C PRO A 13 12.41 -5.16 3.78
N TRP A 14 11.64 -4.07 3.81
CA TRP A 14 10.20 -4.10 3.58
C TRP A 14 9.93 -4.00 2.08
N LEU A 15 9.14 -4.94 1.54
CA LEU A 15 8.65 -4.88 0.18
C LEU A 15 7.17 -4.50 0.19
N VAL A 16 6.82 -3.43 -0.51
CA VAL A 16 5.44 -2.95 -0.64
C VAL A 16 5.06 -2.94 -2.11
N ALA A 17 3.93 -3.55 -2.45
CA ALA A 17 3.30 -3.43 -3.75
C ALA A 17 1.82 -3.11 -3.53
N ASP A 18 1.47 -1.83 -3.58
CA ASP A 18 0.15 -1.36 -3.18
C ASP A 18 -0.30 -0.13 -3.98
N PHE A 19 -1.57 0.22 -3.83
CA PHE A 19 -2.17 1.42 -4.37
C PHE A 19 -1.74 2.67 -3.58
N ARG A 20 -1.61 3.77 -4.31
CA ARG A 20 -1.42 5.11 -3.75
C ARG A 20 -2.73 5.91 -3.80
N PRO A 21 -2.86 6.98 -2.99
CA PRO A 21 -4.00 7.88 -3.08
C PRO A 21 -4.27 8.33 -4.52
N PRO A 22 -5.51 8.19 -5.02
CA PRO A 22 -5.83 8.44 -6.42
C PRO A 22 -5.71 9.92 -6.77
N ARG A 23 -4.83 10.24 -7.72
CA ARG A 23 -4.57 11.60 -8.22
C ARG A 23 -5.46 11.95 -9.43
N ARG A 24 -6.00 10.94 -10.11
CA ARG A 24 -6.83 11.09 -11.32
C ARG A 24 -8.26 10.61 -11.09
N TRP A 25 -9.21 11.16 -11.85
CA TRP A 25 -10.63 10.81 -11.72
C TRP A 25 -10.89 9.32 -11.99
N TRP A 26 -10.23 8.73 -13.00
CA TRP A 26 -10.41 7.32 -13.32
C TRP A 26 -9.84 6.40 -12.24
N GLN A 27 -8.76 6.82 -11.55
CA GLN A 27 -8.19 6.07 -10.42
C GLN A 27 -9.18 6.04 -9.26
N ARG A 28 -9.89 7.14 -9.00
CA ARG A 28 -10.97 7.19 -7.99
C ARG A 28 -12.12 6.28 -8.37
N ALA A 29 -12.53 6.29 -9.65
CA ALA A 29 -13.61 5.43 -10.14
C ALA A 29 -13.23 3.94 -10.02
N LEU A 30 -12.02 3.58 -10.44
CA LEU A 30 -11.49 2.23 -10.32
C LEU A 30 -11.40 1.78 -8.86
N LEU A 31 -10.82 2.61 -7.98
CA LEU A 31 -10.71 2.29 -6.56
C LEU A 31 -12.07 2.07 -5.90
N ARG A 32 -13.06 2.91 -6.23
CA ARG A 32 -14.43 2.74 -5.75
C ARG A 32 -15.06 1.45 -6.27
N ALA A 33 -14.86 1.12 -7.54
CA ALA A 33 -15.33 -0.14 -8.11
C ALA A 33 -14.70 -1.35 -7.40
N MET A 34 -13.41 -1.31 -7.09
CA MET A 34 -12.73 -2.35 -6.32
C MET A 34 -13.34 -2.52 -4.93
N TYR A 35 -13.52 -1.44 -4.17
CA TYR A 35 -14.14 -1.54 -2.84
C TYR A 35 -15.56 -2.07 -2.87
N LEU A 36 -16.38 -1.65 -3.85
CA LEU A 36 -17.73 -2.18 -4.02
C LEU A 36 -17.72 -3.68 -4.37
N PHE A 37 -16.87 -4.07 -5.32
CA PHE A 37 -16.74 -5.46 -5.75
C PHE A 37 -16.27 -6.36 -4.60
N PHE A 38 -15.17 -6.02 -3.93
CA PHE A 38 -14.65 -6.82 -2.81
C PHE A 38 -15.54 -6.73 -1.57
N GLY A 39 -16.23 -5.60 -1.37
CA GLY A 39 -17.26 -5.48 -0.35
C GLY A 39 -18.39 -6.50 -0.55
N ALA A 40 -18.87 -6.64 -1.79
CA ALA A 40 -19.91 -7.61 -2.13
C ALA A 40 -19.40 -9.05 -2.18
N ALA A 41 -18.23 -9.27 -2.78
CA ALA A 41 -17.71 -10.62 -3.08
C ALA A 41 -17.11 -11.31 -1.85
N VAL A 42 -16.39 -10.58 -1.01
CA VAL A 42 -15.64 -11.14 0.13
C VAL A 42 -15.91 -10.45 1.46
N GLY A 43 -16.89 -9.54 1.50
CA GLY A 43 -17.23 -8.81 2.72
C GLY A 43 -16.12 -7.86 3.18
N LEU A 44 -15.34 -7.31 2.25
CA LEU A 44 -14.24 -6.39 2.58
C LEU A 44 -14.78 -5.19 3.36
N ARG A 45 -14.32 -5.04 4.61
CA ARG A 45 -14.73 -3.93 5.49
C ARG A 45 -13.87 -2.68 5.34
N ALA A 46 -12.71 -2.79 4.70
CA ALA A 46 -11.83 -1.66 4.47
C ALA A 46 -12.50 -0.67 3.49
N GLN A 47 -12.44 0.62 3.82
CA GLN A 47 -13.02 1.69 3.00
C GLN A 47 -11.99 2.71 2.52
N GLN A 48 -10.74 2.58 2.98
CA GLN A 48 -9.65 3.46 2.63
C GLN A 48 -8.35 2.68 2.53
N LEU A 49 -7.40 3.22 1.78
CA LEU A 49 -6.07 2.64 1.66
C LEU A 49 -5.38 2.66 3.02
N PRO A 50 -4.63 1.61 3.38
CA PRO A 50 -3.90 1.59 4.64
C PRO A 50 -2.83 2.70 4.65
N PRO A 51 -2.59 3.35 5.80
CA PRO A 51 -1.54 4.37 5.96
C PRO A 51 -0.16 3.71 6.15
N TRP A 52 0.19 2.81 5.23
CA TRP A 52 1.44 2.08 5.27
C TRP A 52 2.68 2.98 5.09
N PRO A 53 2.67 4.07 4.28
CA PRO A 53 3.85 4.92 4.14
C PRO A 53 4.21 5.61 5.46
N GLU A 54 3.22 6.13 6.18
CA GLU A 54 3.39 6.77 7.47
C GLU A 54 3.88 5.75 8.50
N THR A 55 3.32 4.55 8.48
CA THR A 55 3.71 3.47 9.40
C THR A 55 5.17 3.04 9.17
N LEU A 56 5.63 2.93 7.92
CA LEU A 56 7.02 2.59 7.61
C LEU A 56 7.99 3.72 7.99
N THR A 57 7.59 4.97 7.77
CA THR A 57 8.37 6.14 8.18
C THR A 57 8.53 6.20 9.70
N GLN A 58 7.47 5.90 10.47
CA GLN A 58 7.51 5.81 11.93
C GLN A 58 8.41 4.68 12.44
N LEU A 59 8.63 3.63 11.64
CA LEU A 59 9.59 2.56 11.92
C LEU A 59 11.04 2.94 11.58
N GLY A 60 11.28 4.19 11.15
CA GLY A 60 12.60 4.67 10.74
C GLY A 60 13.05 4.16 9.37
N ALA A 61 12.17 3.52 8.60
CA ALA A 61 12.50 3.00 7.29
C ALA A 61 12.49 4.11 6.24
N SER A 62 13.31 3.94 5.20
CA SER A 62 13.47 4.85 4.07
C SER A 62 13.37 4.10 2.75
N ILE A 63 12.85 4.74 1.71
CA ILE A 63 12.75 4.14 0.37
C ILE A 63 14.16 4.03 -0.23
N VAL A 64 14.56 2.82 -0.62
CA VAL A 64 15.81 2.56 -1.35
C VAL A 64 15.58 2.20 -2.82
N TYR A 65 14.36 1.79 -3.17
CA TYR A 65 13.96 1.53 -4.54
C TYR A 65 12.46 1.77 -4.71
N GLN A 66 12.07 2.30 -5.87
CA GLN A 66 10.67 2.54 -6.23
C GLN A 66 10.47 2.35 -7.73
N SER A 67 9.36 1.72 -8.09
CA SER A 67 8.83 1.69 -9.45
C SER A 67 7.32 1.95 -9.41
N ASP A 68 6.83 2.80 -10.31
CA ASP A 68 5.44 3.24 -10.34
C ASP A 68 4.75 2.77 -11.63
N TYR A 69 3.48 2.38 -11.48
CA TYR A 69 2.66 1.80 -12.54
C TYR A 69 1.30 2.49 -12.63
N TYR A 70 0.59 2.29 -13.73
CA TYR A 70 -0.79 2.77 -13.92
C TYR A 70 -0.95 4.29 -13.65
N ARG A 71 -0.07 5.09 -14.27
CA ARG A 71 0.00 6.56 -14.07
C ARG A 71 0.09 6.89 -12.58
N GLU A 72 1.09 6.31 -11.91
CA GLU A 72 1.39 6.54 -10.49
C GLU A 72 0.37 5.98 -9.50
N PHE A 73 -0.63 5.22 -9.94
CA PHE A 73 -1.66 4.69 -9.04
C PHE A 73 -1.17 3.50 -8.21
N ILE A 74 -0.27 2.69 -8.75
CA ILE A 74 0.29 1.52 -8.09
C ILE A 74 1.79 1.74 -7.94
N THR A 75 2.35 1.40 -6.79
CA THR A 75 3.78 1.53 -6.52
C THR A 75 4.34 0.20 -6.02
N GLY A 76 5.54 -0.13 -6.49
CA GLY A 76 6.38 -1.18 -5.93
C GLY A 76 7.59 -0.53 -5.26
N GLN A 77 7.75 -0.71 -3.96
CA GLN A 77 8.78 -0.04 -3.16
C GLN A 77 9.54 -1.02 -2.28
N VAL A 78 10.83 -0.74 -2.10
CA VAL A 78 11.70 -1.39 -1.13
C VAL A 78 12.08 -0.35 -0.09
N TRP A 79 11.84 -0.65 1.19
CA TRP A 79 12.21 0.20 2.31
C TRP A 79 13.25 -0.48 3.22
N ARG A 80 14.20 0.30 3.74
CA ARG A 80 15.21 -0.14 4.70
C ARG A 80 15.27 0.77 5.91
#